data_AF-A0A091KI80-F1
#
_entry.id   AF-A0A091KI80-F1
#
_cell.length_a   1.000
_cell.length_b   1.000
_cell.length_c   1.000
_cell.angle_alpha   90.00
_cell.angle_beta   90.00
_cell.angle_gamma   90.00
#
_symmetry.space_group_name_H-M   'P 1'
#
loop_
_entity.id
_entity.type
_entity.pdbx_description
1 polymer ?
#
loop_
_entity_poly.entity_id
_entity_poly.type
_entity_poly.pdbx_seq_one_letter_code
_entity_poly.pdbx_strand_id
1 'polypeptide(L)'
;GVAALTAGILGGTGVLLFLIAFGTDYWLLATETCGVFEPGNSTLRTGEETPADIRKEILTFHHEGFFWRCWFFGEGHAESIWTFWYTSQAHPKFCMHGYLFPMPIALGPFPHPSDDTTAVYRGFWTAFIMLAVTAGLVGGLLLVCGVPFVSPRSYKVGGGFLLASGK
;
A
#
# COMPACT_ATOMS: atom_id res chain seq x y z
N GLY A 1 8.38 34.61 13.34
CA GLY A 1 8.65 34.25 14.75
C GLY A 1 8.85 32.75 14.87
N VAL A 2 9.44 32.28 15.98
CA VAL A 2 9.80 30.86 16.22
C VAL A 2 8.63 29.91 15.95
N ALA A 3 7.42 30.24 16.43
CA ALA A 3 6.23 29.42 16.22
C ALA A 3 5.89 29.17 14.73
N ALA A 4 6.06 30.18 13.87
CA ALA A 4 5.79 30.04 12.44
C ALA A 4 6.84 29.16 11.74
N LEU A 5 8.10 29.24 12.16
CA LEU A 5 9.17 28.38 11.67
C LEU A 5 8.93 26.92 12.07
N THR A 6 8.61 26.67 13.34
CA THR A 6 8.29 25.33 13.84
C THR A 6 7.08 24.74 13.11
N ALA A 7 6.02 25.52 12.91
CA ALA A 7 4.85 25.09 12.16
C ALA A 7 5.19 24.76 10.70
N GLY A 8 6.04 25.56 10.05
CA GLY A 8 6.52 25.30 8.70
C GLY A 8 7.33 24.01 8.59
N ILE A 9 8.24 23.74 9.53
CA ILE A 9 9.05 22.52 9.54
C ILE A 9 8.18 21.28 9.76
N LEU A 10 7.27 21.32 10.73
CA LEU A 10 6.37 20.21 11.04
C LEU A 10 5.39 19.95 9.90
N GLY A 11 4.79 21.01 9.35
CA GLY A 11 3.88 20.91 8.21
C GLY A 11 4.57 20.39 6.96
N GLY A 12 5.76 20.92 6.65
CA GLY A 12 6.57 20.48 5.50
C GLY A 12 7.03 19.02 5.64
N THR A 13 7.50 18.63 6.83
CA THR A 13 7.85 17.23 7.12
C THR A 13 6.63 16.31 6.98
N GLY A 14 5.48 16.74 7.47
CA GLY A 14 4.22 15.99 7.34
C GLY A 14 3.83 15.76 5.89
N VAL A 15 3.85 16.81 5.05
CA VAL A 15 3.59 16.69 3.60
C VAL A 15 4.60 15.76 2.93
N LEU A 16 5.88 15.87 3.26
CA LEU A 16 6.93 15.01 2.71
C LEU A 16 6.68 13.53 3.05
N LEU A 17 6.44 13.22 4.32
CA LEU A 17 6.16 11.86 4.78
C LEU A 17 4.89 11.31 4.14
N PHE A 18 3.85 12.14 4.02
CA PHE A 18 2.61 11.74 3.36
C PHE A 18 2.83 11.44 1.87
N LEU A 19 3.61 12.23 1.14
CA LEU A 19 3.94 11.96 -0.26
C LEU A 19 4.79 10.71 -0.43
N ILE A 20 5.73 10.45 0.49
CA ILE A 20 6.52 9.21 0.50
C ILE A 20 5.60 8.01 0.73
N ALA A 21 4.75 8.06 1.75
CA ALA A 21 3.77 7.00 2.01
C ALA A 21 2.81 6.82 0.83
N PHE A 22 2.39 7.91 0.19
CA PHE A 22 1.50 7.85 -0.97
C PHE A 22 2.16 7.17 -2.19
N GLY A 23 3.45 7.43 -2.41
CA GLY A 23 4.21 6.84 -3.51
C GLY A 23 4.62 5.39 -3.29
N THR A 24 4.59 4.89 -2.06
CA THR A 24 4.96 3.51 -1.75
C THR A 24 3.81 2.54 -2.02
N ASP A 25 4.19 1.29 -2.27
CA ASP A 25 3.31 0.16 -2.57
C ASP A 25 3.17 -0.81 -1.37
N TYR A 26 3.18 -0.25 -0.16
CA TYR A 26 3.13 -0.97 1.12
C TYR A 26 1.98 -0.53 2.02
N TRP A 27 0.85 -0.12 1.45
CA TRP A 27 -0.34 0.24 2.22
C TRP A 27 -1.06 -1.00 2.74
N LEU A 28 -1.00 -2.07 1.94
CA LEU A 28 -1.57 -3.36 2.25
C LEU A 28 -0.53 -4.43 1.98
N LEU A 29 -0.39 -5.34 2.94
CA LEU A 29 0.48 -6.51 2.89
C LEU A 29 -0.41 -7.73 3.07
N ALA A 30 -0.28 -8.71 2.20
CA ALA A 30 -1.02 -9.96 2.32
C ALA A 30 -0.13 -11.14 1.96
N THR A 31 -0.46 -12.30 2.54
CA THR A 31 0.23 -13.55 2.27
C THR A 31 -0.81 -14.59 1.93
N GLU A 32 -0.61 -15.31 0.83
CA GLU A 32 -1.48 -16.39 0.40
C GLU A 32 -0.70 -17.71 0.42
N THR A 33 -1.34 -18.74 0.97
CA THR A 33 -0.84 -20.13 1.03
C THR A 33 -1.28 -20.96 -0.16
N CYS A 34 -1.86 -20.35 -1.21
CA CYS A 34 -2.29 -21.04 -2.43
C CYS A 34 -1.06 -21.49 -3.26
N GLY A 35 -0.37 -22.53 -2.78
CA GLY A 35 0.96 -22.92 -3.24
C GLY A 35 1.30 -24.39 -3.01
N VAL A 36 0.38 -25.32 -3.32
CA VAL A 36 0.78 -26.64 -3.86
C VAL A 36 -0.04 -26.84 -5.13
N PHE A 37 0.60 -26.67 -6.28
CA PHE A 37 0.13 -27.34 -7.50
C PHE A 37 0.28 -28.83 -7.24
N GLU A 38 -0.81 -29.53 -6.91
CA GLU A 38 -0.87 -30.97 -7.13
C GLU A 38 -0.77 -31.18 -8.65
N PRO A 39 0.30 -31.79 -9.18
CA PRO A 39 0.29 -32.24 -10.56
C PRO A 39 -0.66 -33.43 -10.60
N GLY A 40 -1.91 -33.17 -10.97
CA GLY A 40 -2.86 -34.24 -11.23
C GLY A 40 -2.40 -35.07 -12.42
N ASN A 41 -1.73 -36.20 -12.17
CA ASN A 41 -2.17 -37.49 -12.71
C ASN A 41 -1.42 -38.69 -12.13
N SER A 42 -2.14 -39.82 -12.12
CA SER A 42 -1.69 -41.23 -12.07
C SER A 42 -1.50 -41.92 -10.70
N THR A 43 -2.57 -42.60 -10.28
CA THR A 43 -2.64 -44.01 -9.85
C THR A 43 -1.74 -44.51 -8.71
N LEU A 44 -2.40 -44.84 -7.59
CA LEU A 44 -2.21 -46.02 -6.74
C LEU A 44 -0.76 -46.43 -6.41
N ARG A 45 -0.30 -46.15 -5.18
CA ARG A 45 0.40 -47.14 -4.34
C ARG A 45 0.34 -46.82 -2.84
N THR A 46 -0.08 -47.86 -2.12
CA THR A 46 -0.13 -48.04 -0.67
C THR A 46 1.25 -47.95 -0.02
N GLY A 47 1.30 -47.35 1.17
CA GLY A 47 2.28 -47.62 2.23
C GLY A 47 3.56 -46.79 2.16
N GLU A 48 3.74 -45.90 3.12
CA GLU A 48 4.86 -45.87 4.09
C GLU A 48 4.94 -44.47 4.73
N GLU A 49 4.85 -44.42 6.05
CA GLU A 49 4.93 -43.20 6.85
C GLU A 49 6.33 -42.59 6.68
N THR A 50 6.43 -41.50 5.91
CA THR A 50 7.66 -40.69 5.87
C THR A 50 7.61 -39.64 6.99
N PRO A 51 8.62 -39.59 7.88
CA PRO A 51 8.66 -38.65 8.99
C PRO A 51 8.86 -37.23 8.45
N ALA A 52 8.03 -36.30 8.93
CA ALA A 52 8.13 -34.84 8.89
C ALA A 52 9.42 -34.27 8.27
N ASP A 53 9.55 -34.33 6.94
CA ASP A 53 10.48 -33.49 6.21
C ASP A 53 9.80 -32.13 6.08
N ILE A 54 10.53 -31.09 6.48
CA ILE A 54 10.08 -29.70 6.54
C ILE A 54 9.78 -29.28 5.10
N ARG A 55 8.57 -29.53 4.62
CA ARG A 55 8.06 -28.91 3.41
C ARG A 55 7.97 -27.43 3.71
N LYS A 56 9.03 -26.68 3.40
CA LYS A 56 8.99 -25.22 3.41
C LYS A 56 7.86 -24.81 2.47
N GLU A 57 6.75 -24.36 3.04
CA GLU A 57 5.62 -23.90 2.26
C GLU A 57 6.06 -22.68 1.44
N ILE A 58 5.85 -22.76 0.12
CA ILE A 58 6.09 -21.61 -0.77
C ILE A 58 4.85 -20.74 -0.67
N LEU A 59 5.03 -19.54 -0.12
CA LEU A 59 3.97 -18.55 0.07
C LEU A 59 4.02 -17.53 -1.08
N THR A 60 2.85 -17.01 -1.44
CA THR A 60 2.75 -15.85 -2.32
C THR A 60 2.57 -14.61 -1.45
N PHE A 61 3.53 -13.70 -1.50
CA PHE A 61 3.49 -12.43 -0.79
C PHE A 61 2.98 -11.35 -1.73
N HIS A 62 2.04 -10.55 -1.25
CA HIS A 62 1.43 -9.44 -1.97
C HIS A 62 1.69 -8.14 -1.22
N HIS A 63 2.03 -7.08 -1.95
CA HIS A 63 2.00 -5.73 -1.42
C HIS A 63 1.37 -4.77 -2.43
N GLU A 64 0.50 -3.90 -1.91
CA GLU A 64 -0.28 -2.96 -2.71
C GLU A 64 -0.14 -1.55 -2.14
N GLY A 65 -0.06 -0.57 -3.04
CA GLY A 65 -0.37 0.83 -2.75
C GLY A 65 -1.11 1.47 -3.91
N PHE A 66 -1.02 2.79 -4.03
CA PHE A 66 -1.79 3.51 -5.03
C PHE A 66 -1.39 3.17 -6.47
N PHE A 67 -0.08 3.22 -6.73
CA PHE A 67 0.44 3.14 -8.10
C PHE A 67 0.71 1.72 -8.54
N TRP A 68 1.18 0.89 -7.61
CA TRP A 68 1.68 -0.44 -7.91
C TRP A 68 1.03 -1.46 -6.99
N ARG A 69 0.83 -2.61 -7.58
CA ARG A 69 0.44 -3.84 -6.90
C ARG A 69 1.41 -4.90 -7.37
N CYS A 70 2.08 -5.55 -6.44
CA CYS A 70 3.09 -6.54 -6.75
C CYS A 70 2.93 -7.80 -5.92
N TRP A 71 3.41 -8.90 -6.48
CA TRP A 71 3.51 -10.17 -5.78
C TRP A 71 4.81 -10.89 -6.12
N PHE A 72 5.26 -11.73 -5.19
CA PHE A 72 6.44 -12.57 -5.33
C PHE A 72 6.29 -13.85 -4.50
N PHE A 73 7.04 -14.89 -4.88
CA PHE A 73 7.03 -16.16 -4.17
C PHE A 73 8.22 -16.22 -3.21
N GLY A 74 8.02 -16.71 -2.00
CA GLY A 74 9.11 -16.86 -1.03
C GLY A 74 8.91 -18.04 -0.11
N GLU A 75 10.02 -18.61 0.37
CA GLU A 75 10.02 -19.48 1.53
C GLU A 75 9.86 -18.60 2.78
N GLY A 76 8.87 -18.87 3.63
CA GLY A 76 8.70 -18.02 4.79
C GLY A 76 7.73 -18.52 5.84
N HIS A 77 7.87 -17.94 7.02
CA HIS A 77 6.83 -17.91 8.03
C HIS A 77 6.07 -16.60 7.82
N ALA A 78 4.76 -16.64 7.63
CA ALA A 78 3.93 -15.49 7.27
C ALA A 78 3.97 -14.31 8.27
N GLU A 79 4.55 -14.52 9.45
CA GLU A 79 4.49 -13.65 10.62
C GLU A 79 5.47 -12.46 10.61
N SER A 80 6.47 -12.41 9.71
CA SER A 80 7.48 -11.34 9.72
C SER A 80 7.30 -10.30 8.62
N ILE A 81 7.01 -9.05 9.00
CA ILE A 81 6.96 -7.87 8.10
C ILE A 81 8.26 -7.70 7.28
N TRP A 82 9.40 -8.17 7.81
CA TRP A 82 10.71 -8.07 7.15
C TRP A 82 10.79 -8.86 5.83
N THR A 83 9.92 -9.85 5.64
CA THR A 83 9.84 -10.62 4.40
C THR A 83 9.39 -9.75 3.22
N PHE A 84 8.61 -8.69 3.49
CA PHE A 84 8.14 -7.75 2.48
C PHE A 84 9.14 -6.63 2.18
N TRP A 85 10.23 -6.51 2.95
CA TRP A 85 11.22 -5.47 2.75
C TRP A 85 11.89 -5.59 1.37
N TYR A 86 12.15 -4.47 0.69
CA TYR A 86 12.57 -4.47 -0.72
C TYR A 86 13.84 -5.29 -1.02
N THR A 87 14.76 -5.45 -0.05
CA THR A 87 15.97 -6.28 -0.23
C THR A 87 15.72 -7.77 0.01
N SER A 88 14.61 -8.12 0.67
CA SER A 88 14.22 -9.49 1.03
C SER A 88 13.32 -10.15 -0.02
N GLN A 89 12.88 -9.38 -1.03
CA GLN A 89 11.95 -9.85 -2.05
C GLN A 89 12.67 -10.80 -3.02
N ALA A 90 12.22 -12.06 -3.04
CA ALA A 90 12.74 -13.05 -3.95
C ALA A 90 12.34 -12.73 -5.41
N HIS A 91 13.27 -12.97 -6.34
CA HIS A 91 13.03 -12.80 -7.76
C HIS A 91 12.48 -14.11 -8.35
N PRO A 92 11.49 -14.07 -9.27
CA PRO A 92 10.93 -12.89 -9.92
C PRO A 92 9.82 -12.18 -9.13
N LYS A 93 9.81 -10.84 -9.20
CA LYS A 93 8.72 -9.98 -8.72
C LYS A 93 7.84 -9.57 -9.90
N PHE A 94 6.53 -9.72 -9.73
CA PHE A 94 5.56 -9.30 -10.73
C PHE A 94 4.80 -8.08 -10.24
N CYS A 95 4.72 -7.04 -11.07
CA CYS A 95 4.07 -5.79 -10.71
C CYS A 95 3.12 -5.34 -11.82
N MET A 96 1.99 -4.77 -11.41
CA MET A 96 0.99 -4.16 -12.27
C MET A 96 0.52 -2.84 -11.66
N HIS A 97 -0.08 -1.98 -12.48
CA HIS A 97 -0.58 -0.68 -12.03
C HIS A 97 -1.82 -0.85 -11.13
N GLY A 98 -1.74 -0.39 -9.87
CA GLY A 98 -2.78 -0.56 -8.85
C GLY A 98 -4.06 0.27 -9.11
N TYR A 99 -3.92 1.46 -9.71
CA TYR A 99 -5.03 2.35 -10.02
C TYR A 99 -5.90 1.90 -11.21
N LEU A 100 -5.45 0.93 -12.02
CA LEU A 100 -6.19 0.43 -13.19
C LEU A 100 -7.18 -0.70 -12.84
N PHE A 101 -7.21 -1.18 -11.61
CA PHE A 101 -8.07 -2.27 -11.20
C PHE A 101 -9.04 -1.82 -10.12
N PRO A 102 -10.35 -1.77 -10.39
CA PRO A 102 -11.37 -1.86 -9.36
C PRO A 102 -11.63 -3.35 -9.12
N MET A 103 -11.11 -3.96 -8.04
CA MET A 103 -11.79 -5.00 -7.25
C MET A 103 -10.81 -5.81 -6.38
N PRO A 104 -11.33 -6.41 -5.28
CA PRO A 104 -10.66 -7.46 -4.55
C PRO A 104 -10.43 -8.65 -5.47
N ILE A 105 -9.45 -9.45 -5.12
CA ILE A 105 -9.06 -10.62 -5.87
C ILE A 105 -10.19 -11.66 -5.77
N ALA A 106 -11.13 -11.65 -6.69
CA ALA A 106 -12.03 -12.77 -6.91
C ALA A 106 -11.26 -13.85 -7.69
N LEU A 107 -10.29 -14.50 -7.01
CA LEU A 107 -9.70 -15.74 -7.49
C LEU A 107 -10.70 -16.87 -7.25
N GLY A 108 -11.54 -17.16 -8.24
CA GLY A 108 -12.25 -18.44 -8.28
C GLY A 108 -13.34 -18.53 -9.37
N PRO A 109 -14.33 -19.42 -9.20
CA PRO A 109 -15.39 -19.62 -10.18
C PRO A 109 -16.50 -18.56 -10.11
N PHE A 110 -16.82 -17.97 -11.26
CA PHE A 110 -18.01 -17.15 -11.46
C PHE A 110 -19.30 -17.94 -11.15
N PRO A 111 -20.32 -17.34 -10.51
CA PRO A 111 -20.38 -15.98 -9.95
C PRO A 111 -19.84 -15.93 -8.50
N HIS A 112 -18.94 -14.97 -8.23
CA HIS A 112 -18.43 -14.73 -6.89
C HIS A 112 -19.41 -13.90 -6.05
N PRO A 113 -19.80 -14.37 -4.85
CA PRO A 113 -20.72 -13.64 -3.97
C PRO A 113 -20.03 -12.53 -3.16
N SER A 114 -18.72 -12.39 -3.22
CA SER A 114 -18.00 -11.25 -2.69
C SER A 114 -17.80 -10.23 -3.81
N ASP A 115 -18.50 -9.09 -3.74
CA ASP A 115 -17.89 -7.75 -3.76
C ASP A 115 -18.74 -6.65 -4.43
N ASP A 116 -19.42 -5.86 -3.59
CA ASP A 116 -19.82 -4.48 -3.92
C ASP A 116 -19.24 -3.47 -2.91
N THR A 117 -19.20 -3.82 -1.62
CA THR A 117 -18.84 -2.86 -0.55
C THR A 117 -17.35 -2.53 -0.48
N THR A 118 -16.46 -3.52 -0.70
CA THR A 118 -15.00 -3.31 -0.67
C THR A 118 -14.53 -2.41 -1.82
N ALA A 119 -15.12 -2.57 -3.01
CA ALA A 119 -14.84 -1.72 -4.16
C ALA A 119 -15.28 -0.26 -3.91
N VAL A 120 -16.47 -0.08 -3.34
CA VAL A 120 -16.99 1.24 -2.96
C VAL A 120 -16.10 1.91 -1.92
N TYR A 121 -15.72 1.17 -0.85
CA TYR A 121 -14.85 1.69 0.20
C TYR A 121 -13.49 2.14 -0.37
N ARG A 122 -12.86 1.31 -1.20
CA ARG A 122 -11.57 1.66 -1.80
C ARG A 122 -11.69 2.87 -2.73
N GLY A 123 -12.76 2.98 -3.51
CA GLY A 123 -13.03 4.16 -4.34
C GLY A 123 -13.11 5.46 -3.54
N PHE A 124 -13.89 5.48 -2.44
CA PHE A 124 -13.96 6.64 -1.55
C PHE A 124 -12.61 6.95 -0.91
N TRP A 125 -11.90 5.93 -0.44
CA TRP A 125 -10.58 6.06 0.17
C TRP A 125 -9.56 6.69 -0.80
N THR A 126 -9.51 6.19 -2.03
CA THR A 126 -8.69 6.76 -3.12
C THR A 126 -9.03 8.23 -3.37
N ALA A 127 -10.32 8.59 -3.42
CA ALA A 127 -10.74 9.98 -3.62
C ALA A 127 -10.28 10.89 -2.47
N PHE A 128 -10.44 10.45 -1.22
CA PHE A 128 -9.97 11.22 -0.06
C PHE A 128 -8.45 11.40 -0.05
N ILE A 129 -7.68 10.37 -0.42
CA ILE A 129 -6.22 10.49 -0.53
C ILE A 129 -5.84 11.50 -1.61
N MET A 130 -6.49 11.49 -2.78
CA MET A 130 -6.20 12.45 -3.85
C MET A 130 -6.53 13.89 -3.43
N LEU A 131 -7.64 14.08 -2.70
CA LEU A 131 -8.00 15.37 -2.10
C LEU A 131 -6.96 15.80 -1.06
N ALA A 132 -6.50 14.89 -0.21
CA ALA A 132 -5.47 15.15 0.79
C ALA A 132 -4.13 15.54 0.15
N VAL A 133 -3.69 14.82 -0.90
CA VAL A 133 -2.48 15.17 -1.68
C VAL A 133 -2.61 16.56 -2.28
N THR A 134 -3.74 16.84 -2.94
CA THR A 134 -3.96 18.14 -3.58
C THR A 134 -3.98 19.27 -2.54
N ALA A 135 -4.71 19.10 -1.44
CA ALA A 135 -4.77 20.07 -0.35
C ALA A 135 -3.41 20.26 0.32
N GLY A 136 -2.66 19.20 0.56
CA GLY A 136 -1.32 19.24 1.15
C GLY A 136 -0.32 20.01 0.27
N LEU A 137 -0.33 19.75 -1.04
CA LEU A 137 0.51 20.47 -2.02
C LEU A 137 0.15 21.95 -2.10
N VAL A 138 -1.15 22.28 -2.19
CA VAL A 138 -1.62 23.67 -2.20
C VAL A 138 -1.26 24.39 -0.90
N GLY A 139 -1.48 23.74 0.25
CA GLY A 139 -1.13 24.27 1.57
C GLY A 139 0.37 24.53 1.71
N GLY A 140 1.20 23.55 1.32
CA GLY A 140 2.65 23.68 1.32
C GLY A 140 3.14 24.81 0.41
N LEU A 141 2.62 24.90 -0.81
CA LEU A 141 2.97 25.98 -1.75
C LEU A 141 2.61 27.36 -1.18
N LEU A 142 1.41 27.52 -0.62
CA LEU A 142 0.97 28.78 -0.02
C LEU A 142 1.83 29.20 1.18
N LEU A 143 2.35 28.24 1.94
CA LEU A 143 3.29 28.53 3.03
C LEU A 143 4.67 28.93 2.50
N VAL A 144 5.22 28.21 1.52
CA VAL A 144 6.51 28.55 0.89
C VAL A 144 6.44 29.92 0.22
N CYS A 145 5.38 30.21 -0.54
CA CYS A 145 5.16 31.52 -1.15
C CYS A 145 4.79 32.59 -0.12
N GLY A 146 4.14 32.24 0.99
CA GLY A 146 3.77 33.18 2.05
C GLY A 146 4.97 33.78 2.79
N VAL A 147 6.08 33.04 2.89
CA VAL A 147 7.34 33.47 3.54
C VAL A 147 7.92 34.74 2.89
N PRO A 148 8.19 34.79 1.57
CA PRO A 148 8.77 35.99 0.93
C PRO A 148 7.79 37.17 0.83
N PHE A 149 6.48 36.93 0.77
CA PHE A 149 5.49 38.00 0.60
C PHE A 149 4.94 38.57 1.91
N VAL A 150 5.35 38.04 3.08
CA VAL A 150 4.91 38.48 4.43
C VAL A 150 3.38 38.59 4.52
N SER A 151 2.65 37.71 3.81
CA SER A 151 1.19 37.75 3.75
C SER A 151 0.60 36.91 4.88
N PRO A 152 0.04 37.50 5.95
CA PRO A 152 -0.60 36.74 7.03
C PRO A 152 -1.82 35.95 6.54
N ARG A 153 -2.45 36.40 5.44
CA ARG A 153 -3.56 35.68 4.81
C ARG A 153 -3.10 34.37 4.17
N SER A 154 -1.96 34.38 3.48
CA SER A 154 -1.41 33.17 2.84
C SER A 154 -1.03 32.12 3.87
N TYR A 155 -0.47 32.52 5.01
CA TYR A 155 -0.19 31.61 6.14
C TYR A 155 -1.46 30.98 6.71
N LYS A 156 -2.51 31.78 6.92
CA LYS A 156 -3.77 31.30 7.48
C LYS A 156 -4.46 30.31 6.53
N VAL A 157 -4.51 30.63 5.24
CA VAL A 157 -5.12 29.77 4.22
C VAL A 157 -4.29 28.50 4.00
N GLY A 158 -2.97 28.63 3.86
CA GLY A 158 -2.05 27.50 3.69
C GLY A 158 -2.09 26.52 4.86
N GLY A 159 -2.09 27.04 6.11
CA GLY A 159 -2.28 26.21 7.30
C GLY A 159 -3.64 25.52 7.34
N GLY A 160 -4.71 26.18 6.87
CA GLY A 160 -6.04 25.57 6.73
C GLY A 160 -6.05 24.38 5.78
N PHE A 161 -5.40 24.51 4.62
CA PHE A 161 -5.25 23.41 3.66
C PHE A 161 -4.44 22.23 4.25
N LEU A 162 -3.36 22.51 4.98
CA LEU A 162 -2.60 21.45 5.66
C LEU A 162 -3.44 20.73 6.71
N LEU A 163 -4.22 21.45 7.52
CA LEU A 163 -5.12 20.84 8.49
C LEU A 163 -6.20 19.99 7.83
N ALA A 164 -6.76 20.45 6.71
CA ALA A 164 -7.76 19.70 5.95
C ALA A 164 -7.16 18.45 5.28
N SER A 165 -5.88 18.47 4.90
CA SER A 165 -5.22 17.31 4.27
C SER A 165 -4.99 16.12 5.21
N GLY A 166 -5.00 16.35 6.54
CA GLY A 166 -4.72 15.32 7.54
C GLY A 166 -5.89 15.02 8.49
N LYS A 167 -7.09 15.50 8.20
CA LYS A 167 -8.31 15.33 8.99
C LYS A 167 -9.27 14.36 8.32
#